data_AF-A0A7C9I121-F1
#
_entry.id   AF-A0A7C9I121-F1
#
_cell.length_a   1.000
_cell.length_b   1.000
_cell.length_c   1.000
_cell.angle_alpha   90.00
_cell.angle_beta   90.00
_cell.angle_gamma   90.00
#
_symmetry.space_group_name_H-M   'P 1'
#
loop_
_entity.id
_entity.type
_entity.pdbx_description
1 polymer ?
#
loop_
_entity_poly.entity_id
_entity_poly.type
_entity_poly.pdbx_seq_one_letter_code
_entity_poly.pdbx_strand_id
1 'polypeptide(L)'
;MEALAQHATSFQVRSVAWVREAFGTEPAQCREERAHRFLEEALELVQAAGVSEEEVLKLVAYVFARPAGDVTQETGGVLLTLAPFAAAHGVDLMAAGEAELARVSTPEILAKCRAKNAARIEGSPLPGQVKGTQE
;
A
#
# COMPACT_ATOMS: atom_id res chain seq x y z
N MET A 1 -15.79 -20.64 -17.55
CA MET A 1 -16.49 -19.35 -17.36
C MET A 1 -16.65 -18.98 -15.88
N GLU A 2 -16.64 -19.93 -14.93
CA GLU A 2 -16.70 -19.65 -13.48
C GLU A 2 -15.51 -18.86 -12.91
N ALA A 3 -14.27 -19.14 -13.35
CA ALA A 3 -13.09 -18.44 -12.87
C ALA A 3 -13.07 -16.94 -13.26
N LEU A 4 -13.67 -16.56 -14.39
CA LEU A 4 -13.77 -15.15 -14.81
C LEU A 4 -14.84 -14.39 -14.01
N ALA A 5 -15.89 -15.07 -13.54
CA ALA A 5 -16.93 -14.48 -12.70
C ALA A 5 -16.43 -14.19 -11.27
N GLN A 6 -15.53 -15.02 -10.72
CA GLN A 6 -14.89 -14.77 -9.42
C GLN A 6 -13.98 -13.54 -9.39
N HIS A 7 -13.45 -13.12 -10.55
CA HIS A 7 -12.61 -11.91 -10.64
C HIS A 7 -13.41 -10.62 -10.66
N ALA A 8 -14.70 -10.65 -11.01
CA ALA A 8 -15.50 -9.43 -11.12
C ALA A 8 -15.73 -8.73 -9.77
N THR A 9 -15.47 -9.40 -8.64
CA THR A 9 -15.67 -8.85 -7.28
C THR A 9 -14.50 -9.12 -6.30
N SER A 10 -13.32 -9.51 -6.80
CA SER A 10 -12.16 -9.74 -5.93
C SER A 10 -11.77 -8.46 -5.19
N PHE A 11 -11.15 -8.61 -4.01
CA PHE A 11 -10.62 -7.49 -3.24
C PHE A 11 -9.70 -6.62 -4.11
N GLN A 12 -8.81 -7.24 -4.88
CA GLN A 12 -7.91 -6.53 -5.79
C GLN A 12 -8.66 -5.65 -6.81
N VAL A 13 -9.71 -6.19 -7.45
CA VAL A 13 -10.50 -5.42 -8.44
C VAL A 13 -11.21 -4.25 -7.80
N ARG A 14 -11.81 -4.43 -6.61
CA ARG A 14 -12.49 -3.36 -5.87
C ARG A 14 -11.52 -2.30 -5.36
N SER A 15 -10.35 -2.69 -4.87
CA SER A 15 -9.31 -1.75 -4.43
C SER A 15 -8.79 -0.90 -5.59
N VAL A 16 -8.58 -1.49 -6.78
CA VAL A 16 -8.21 -0.71 -7.98
C VAL A 16 -9.33 0.25 -8.39
N ALA A 17 -10.60 -0.18 -8.33
CA ALA A 17 -11.73 0.69 -8.62
C ALA A 17 -11.80 1.89 -7.65
N TRP A 18 -11.60 1.64 -6.35
CA TRP A 18 -11.58 2.69 -5.34
C TRP A 18 -10.45 3.70 -5.56
N VAL A 19 -9.23 3.25 -5.89
CA VAL A 19 -8.10 4.17 -6.19
C VAL A 19 -8.45 5.08 -7.38
N ARG A 20 -9.08 4.54 -8.43
CA ARG A 20 -9.53 5.33 -9.59
C ARG A 20 -10.61 6.33 -9.22
N GLU A 21 -11.57 5.93 -8.38
CA GLU A 21 -12.62 6.83 -7.90
C GLU A 21 -12.06 7.94 -7.01
N ALA A 22 -11.14 7.59 -6.12
CA ALA A 22 -10.55 8.52 -5.17
C ALA A 22 -9.63 9.53 -5.86
N PHE A 23 -8.76 9.07 -6.76
CA PHE A 23 -7.62 9.85 -7.23
C PHE A 23 -7.55 10.04 -8.75
N GLY A 24 -8.39 9.35 -9.52
CA GLY A 24 -8.37 9.37 -10.99
C GLY A 24 -7.52 8.26 -11.60
N THR A 25 -7.54 8.19 -12.93
CA THR A 25 -6.90 7.10 -13.70
C THR A 25 -5.38 7.12 -13.62
N GLU A 26 -4.77 8.31 -13.67
CA GLU A 26 -3.32 8.46 -13.73
C GLU A 26 -2.65 8.01 -12.41
N PRO A 27 -3.06 8.48 -11.20
CA PRO A 27 -2.54 7.93 -9.94
C PRO A 27 -2.77 6.42 -9.76
N ALA A 28 -3.85 5.89 -10.31
CA ALA A 28 -4.15 4.45 -10.27
C ALA A 28 -3.22 3.61 -11.18
N GLN A 29 -2.60 4.22 -12.19
CA GLN A 29 -1.71 3.57 -13.14
C GLN A 29 -0.22 3.94 -12.93
N CYS A 30 0.07 4.96 -12.14
CA CYS A 30 1.42 5.41 -11.81
C CYS A 30 2.14 4.36 -10.95
N ARG A 31 3.04 3.60 -11.57
CA ARG A 31 3.77 2.49 -10.91
C ARG A 31 4.58 2.95 -9.71
N GLU A 32 5.26 4.09 -9.83
CA GLU A 32 6.07 4.68 -8.77
C GLU A 32 5.21 5.07 -7.57
N GLU A 33 4.09 5.75 -7.80
CA GLU A 33 3.18 6.14 -6.72
C GLU A 33 2.58 4.92 -6.01
N ARG A 34 2.20 3.88 -6.76
CA ARG A 34 1.71 2.63 -6.17
C ARG A 34 2.78 1.92 -5.35
N ALA A 35 4.04 1.95 -5.79
CA ALA A 35 5.17 1.40 -5.05
C ALA A 35 5.42 2.17 -3.74
N HIS A 36 5.44 3.51 -3.78
CA HIS A 36 5.60 4.34 -2.58
C HIS A 36 4.47 4.14 -1.57
N ARG A 37 3.21 4.09 -2.04
CA ARG A 37 2.06 3.84 -1.17
C ARG A 37 2.08 2.45 -0.56
N PHE A 38 2.49 1.42 -1.30
CA PHE A 38 2.68 0.09 -0.74
C PHE A 38 3.79 0.06 0.32
N LEU A 39 4.94 0.70 0.03
CA LEU A 39 6.06 0.77 0.97
C LEU A 39 5.67 1.47 2.27
N GLU A 40 4.93 2.58 2.20
CA GLU A 40 4.45 3.31 3.37
C GLU A 40 3.59 2.40 4.29
N GLU A 41 2.60 1.71 3.73
CA GLU A 41 1.73 0.79 4.50
C GLU A 41 2.52 -0.41 5.07
N ALA A 42 3.49 -0.95 4.31
CA ALA A 42 4.35 -2.02 4.79
C ALA A 42 5.22 -1.55 5.98
N LEU A 43 5.73 -0.32 5.93
CA LEU A 43 6.49 0.29 7.02
C LEU A 43 5.62 0.56 8.25
N GLU A 44 4.40 1.08 8.07
CA GLU A 44 3.43 1.27 9.16
C GLU A 44 3.07 -0.06 9.82
N LEU A 45 2.88 -1.13 9.04
CA LEU A 45 2.57 -2.46 9.56
C LEU A 45 3.70 -3.04 10.41
N VAL A 46 4.96 -2.98 9.95
CA VAL A 46 6.09 -3.51 10.72
C VAL A 46 6.43 -2.63 11.92
N GLN A 47 6.21 -1.31 11.83
CA GLN A 47 6.30 -0.41 12.97
C GLN A 47 5.28 -0.80 14.05
N ALA A 48 4.03 -1.07 13.66
CA ALA A 48 2.99 -1.54 14.59
C ALA A 48 3.32 -2.90 15.23
N ALA A 49 4.10 -3.74 14.55
CA ALA A 49 4.64 -4.99 15.09
C ALA A 49 5.89 -4.82 15.97
N GLY A 50 6.35 -3.59 16.18
CA GLY A 50 7.48 -3.28 17.05
C GLY A 50 8.86 -3.41 16.40
N VAL A 51 8.94 -3.50 15.07
CA VAL A 51 10.23 -3.47 14.36
C VAL A 51 10.79 -2.05 14.40
N SER A 52 12.05 -1.92 14.81
CA SER A 52 12.72 -0.63 14.90
C SER A 52 13.14 -0.10 13.53
N GLU A 53 13.29 1.22 13.42
CA GLU A 53 13.82 1.87 12.22
C GLU A 53 15.20 1.32 11.84
N GLU A 54 16.07 1.05 12.83
CA GLU A 54 17.40 0.48 12.60
C GLU A 54 17.32 -0.91 11.93
N GLU A 55 16.39 -1.76 12.37
CA GLU A 55 16.15 -3.07 11.76
C GLU A 55 15.61 -2.96 10.34
N VAL A 56 14.69 -2.02 10.10
CA VAL A 56 14.19 -1.72 8.75
C VAL A 56 15.34 -1.30 7.83
N LEU A 57 16.19 -0.38 8.26
CA LEU A 57 17.32 0.11 7.45
C LEU A 57 18.32 -1.00 7.11
N LYS A 58 18.53 -1.97 8.01
CA LYS A 58 19.34 -3.18 7.71
C LYS A 58 18.72 -4.00 6.59
N LEU A 59 17.40 -4.19 6.60
CA LEU A 59 16.68 -4.93 5.55
C LEU A 59 16.71 -4.16 4.21
N VAL A 60 16.56 -2.84 4.24
CA VAL A 60 16.72 -1.99 3.04
C VAL A 60 18.09 -2.22 2.42
N ALA A 61 19.17 -2.09 3.20
CA ALA A 61 20.53 -2.33 2.69
C ALA A 61 20.69 -3.75 2.10
N TYR A 62 20.15 -4.78 2.78
CA TYR A 62 20.22 -6.16 2.34
C TYR A 62 19.44 -6.45 1.03
N VAL A 63 18.27 -5.85 0.85
CA VAL A 63 17.45 -6.01 -0.37
C VAL A 63 18.08 -5.28 -1.54
N PHE A 64 18.44 -4.01 -1.37
CA PHE A 64 18.99 -3.17 -2.45
C PHE A 64 20.44 -3.50 -2.84
N ALA A 65 21.15 -4.32 -2.05
CA ALA A 65 22.47 -4.84 -2.43
C ALA A 65 22.43 -5.97 -3.48
N ARG A 66 21.24 -6.43 -3.88
CA ARG A 66 21.05 -7.54 -4.83
C ARG A 66 20.36 -7.06 -6.11
N PRO A 67 20.51 -7.80 -7.24
CA PRO A 67 19.73 -7.52 -8.45
C PRO A 67 18.24 -7.52 -8.16
N ALA A 68 17.50 -6.60 -8.78
CA ALA A 68 16.05 -6.54 -8.66
C ALA A 68 15.39 -7.83 -9.18
N GLY A 69 14.37 -8.31 -8.46
CA GLY A 69 13.54 -9.44 -8.88
C GLY A 69 12.47 -9.04 -9.89
N ASP A 70 11.75 -10.04 -10.42
CA ASP A 70 10.55 -9.81 -11.24
C ASP A 70 9.36 -9.38 -10.37
N VAL A 71 8.62 -8.36 -10.81
CA VAL A 71 7.49 -7.80 -10.05
C VAL A 71 6.42 -8.84 -9.72
N THR A 72 6.17 -9.81 -10.60
CA THR A 72 5.19 -10.88 -10.36
C THR A 72 5.66 -11.79 -9.23
N GLN A 73 6.93 -12.18 -9.26
CA GLN A 73 7.54 -13.02 -8.23
C GLN A 73 7.53 -12.31 -6.87
N GLU A 74 7.98 -11.06 -6.81
CA GLU A 74 8.05 -10.30 -5.56
C GLU A 74 6.65 -9.99 -4.99
N THR A 75 5.66 -9.75 -5.85
CA THR A 75 4.25 -9.63 -5.42
C THR A 75 3.77 -10.92 -4.73
N GLY A 76 4.11 -12.09 -5.30
CA GLY A 76 3.82 -13.38 -4.68
C GLY A 76 4.54 -13.57 -3.34
N GLY A 77 5.80 -13.17 -3.26
CA GLY A 77 6.61 -13.22 -2.03
C GLY A 77 6.05 -12.35 -0.91
N VAL A 78 5.59 -11.14 -1.24
CA VAL A 78 4.89 -10.25 -0.29
C VAL A 78 3.62 -10.92 0.23
N LEU A 79 2.76 -11.44 -0.64
CA LEU A 79 1.52 -12.07 -0.21
C LEU A 79 1.77 -13.30 0.66
N LEU A 80 2.76 -14.12 0.29
CA LEU A 80 3.14 -15.33 1.01
C LEU A 80 3.71 -15.03 2.40
N THR A 81 4.35 -13.87 2.60
CA THR A 81 4.89 -13.47 3.91
C THR A 81 3.87 -12.68 4.75
N LEU A 82 2.99 -11.90 4.11
CA LEU A 82 1.92 -11.16 4.78
C LEU A 82 0.88 -12.08 5.44
N ALA A 83 0.53 -13.19 4.79
CA ALA A 83 -0.43 -14.16 5.34
C ALA A 83 -0.01 -14.77 6.70
N PRO A 84 1.19 -15.38 6.85
CA PRO A 84 1.65 -15.88 8.15
C PRO A 84 1.96 -14.75 9.15
N PHE A 85 2.39 -13.57 8.68
CA PHE A 85 2.52 -12.40 9.55
C PHE A 85 1.17 -12.05 10.20
N ALA A 86 0.10 -11.95 9.42
CA ALA A 86 -1.24 -11.66 9.93
C ALA A 86 -1.71 -12.74 10.91
N ALA A 87 -1.50 -14.01 10.56
CA ALA A 87 -1.83 -15.13 11.44
C ALA A 87 -1.08 -15.06 12.79
N ALA A 88 0.21 -14.72 12.78
CA ALA A 88 1.01 -14.56 14.00
C ALA A 88 0.52 -13.43 14.91
N HIS A 89 -0.15 -12.41 14.34
CA HIS A 89 -0.75 -11.31 15.06
C HIS A 89 -2.25 -11.51 15.36
N GLY A 90 -2.81 -12.70 15.07
CA GLY A 90 -4.22 -12.99 15.28
C GLY A 90 -5.18 -12.19 14.39
N VAL A 91 -4.71 -11.74 13.22
CA VAL A 91 -5.47 -10.95 12.25
C VAL A 91 -5.91 -11.83 11.09
N ASP A 92 -7.21 -11.80 10.78
CA ASP A 92 -7.70 -12.29 9.48
C ASP A 92 -7.35 -11.25 8.40
N LEU A 93 -6.40 -11.62 7.54
CA LEU A 93 -5.86 -10.75 6.49
C LEU A 93 -6.96 -10.19 5.57
N MET A 94 -7.92 -11.03 5.16
CA MET A 94 -8.95 -10.60 4.22
C MET A 94 -9.99 -9.74 4.91
N ALA A 95 -10.43 -10.12 6.11
CA ALA A 95 -11.38 -9.31 6.88
C ALA A 95 -10.83 -7.92 7.22
N ALA A 96 -9.54 -7.81 7.56
CA ALA A 96 -8.86 -6.54 7.78
C ALA A 96 -8.85 -5.67 6.50
N GLY A 97 -8.53 -6.26 5.35
CA GLY A 97 -8.58 -5.58 4.06
C GLY A 97 -9.98 -5.06 3.73
N GLU A 98 -11.03 -5.87 3.90
CA GLU A 98 -12.42 -5.47 3.66
C GLU A 98 -12.87 -4.33 4.57
N ALA A 99 -12.52 -4.41 5.87
CA ALA A 99 -12.85 -3.38 6.84
C ALA A 99 -12.19 -2.04 6.48
N GLU A 100 -10.92 -2.08 6.05
CA GLU A 100 -10.19 -0.89 5.62
C GLU A 100 -10.78 -0.29 4.34
N LEU A 101 -11.06 -1.11 3.33
CA LEU A 101 -11.68 -0.65 2.08
C LEU A 101 -13.04 0.02 2.37
N ALA A 102 -13.86 -0.57 3.25
CA ALA A 102 -15.13 0.03 3.68
C ALA A 102 -14.93 1.37 4.39
N ARG A 103 -13.93 1.47 5.30
CA ARG A 103 -13.61 2.70 6.03
C ARG A 103 -13.18 3.82 5.10
N VAL A 104 -12.26 3.57 4.18
CA VAL A 104 -11.74 4.60 3.26
C VAL A 104 -12.74 4.99 2.17
N SER A 105 -13.77 4.17 1.95
CA SER A 105 -14.89 4.47 1.06
C SER A 105 -15.96 5.36 1.70
N THR A 106 -15.89 5.64 3.01
CA THR A 106 -16.81 6.59 3.64
C THR A 106 -16.59 8.01 3.07
N PRO A 107 -17.65 8.81 2.87
CA PRO A 107 -17.51 10.14 2.26
C PRO A 107 -16.50 11.05 2.95
N GLU A 108 -16.45 10.98 4.29
CA GLU A 108 -15.52 11.77 5.11
C GLU A 108 -14.06 11.40 4.85
N ILE A 109 -13.73 10.10 4.89
CA ILE A 109 -12.35 9.65 4.68
C ILE A 109 -11.94 9.85 3.21
N LEU A 110 -12.84 9.57 2.27
CA LEU A 110 -12.59 9.80 0.85
C LEU A 110 -12.27 11.27 0.55
N ALA A 111 -13.00 12.21 1.17
CA ALA A 111 -12.71 13.64 1.05
C ALA A 111 -11.33 14.00 1.62
N LYS A 112 -10.94 13.42 2.77
CA LYS A 112 -9.62 13.60 3.37
C LYS A 112 -8.50 13.05 2.48
N CYS A 113 -8.70 11.85 1.91
CA CYS A 113 -7.76 11.24 0.97
C CYS A 113 -7.56 12.12 -0.26
N ARG A 114 -8.65 12.63 -0.85
CA ARG A 114 -8.60 13.58 -1.98
C ARG A 114 -7.86 14.87 -1.65
N ALA A 115 -8.12 15.45 -0.47
CA ALA A 115 -7.44 16.67 -0.03
C ALA A 115 -5.92 16.44 0.14
N LYS A 116 -5.52 15.33 0.78
CA LYS A 116 -4.09 14.95 0.91
C LYS A 116 -3.43 14.75 -0.45
N ASN A 117 -4.13 14.06 -1.37
CA ASN A 117 -3.67 13.82 -2.73
C ASN A 117 -3.44 15.12 -3.51
N ALA A 118 -4.35 16.09 -3.38
CA ALA A 118 -4.25 17.39 -4.04
C ALA A 118 -3.12 18.27 -3.46
N ALA A 119 -2.75 18.06 -2.20
CA ALA A 119 -1.67 18.79 -1.54
C ALA A 119 -0.29 18.12 -1.66
N ARG A 120 -0.18 17.01 -2.39
CA ARG A 120 1.09 16.30 -2.56
C ARG A 120 2.08 17.13 -3.37
N ILE A 121 3.37 16.88 -3.14
CA ILE A 121 4.43 17.34 -4.05
C ILE A 121 4.64 16.26 -5.12
N GLU A 122 4.53 16.65 -6.38
CA GLU A 122 4.77 15.75 -7.52
C GLU A 122 6.19 15.19 -7.48
N GLY A 123 6.34 13.89 -7.71
CA GLY A 123 7.64 13.20 -7.66
C GLY A 123 8.22 12.96 -6.26
N SER A 124 7.53 13.34 -5.19
CA SER A 124 7.96 13.03 -3.82
C SER A 124 7.42 11.66 -3.35
N PRO A 125 8.25 10.84 -2.68
CA PRO A 125 7.76 9.63 -2.00
C PRO A 125 6.97 9.94 -0.72
N LEU A 126 6.99 11.19 -0.23
CA LEU A 126 6.33 11.58 1.01
C LEU A 126 4.93 12.15 0.75
N PRO A 127 3.94 11.81 1.61
CA PRO A 127 2.60 12.40 1.49
C PRO A 127 2.59 13.88 1.87
N GLY A 128 1.90 14.71 1.09
CA GLY A 128 1.65 16.13 1.39
C GLY A 128 2.82 17.07 1.08
N GLN A 129 2.79 18.26 1.68
CA GLN A 129 3.89 19.23 1.56
C GLN A 129 5.05 18.78 2.45
N VAL A 130 6.23 18.59 1.85
CA VAL A 130 7.49 18.58 2.60
C VAL A 130 7.59 19.95 3.26
N LYS A 131 7.34 20.03 4.57
CA LYS A 131 7.74 21.21 5.33
C LYS A 131 9.24 21.35 5.11
N GLY A 132 9.64 22.39 4.39
CA GLY A 132 11.03 22.69 4.16
C GLY A 132 11.79 22.61 5.47
N THR A 133 12.94 21.96 5.42
CA THR A 133 14.05 22.17 6.32
C THR A 133 14.18 23.67 6.55
N GLN A 134 13.63 24.16 7.66
CA GLN A 134 14.03 25.45 8.22
C GLN A 134 15.23 25.11 9.10
N GLU A 135 16.42 25.21 8.50
CA GLU A 135 17.61 25.65 9.23
C GLU A 135 17.58 27.18 9.31
#